data_AF-A0AAD4Q1H6-F1
#
_entry.id   AF-A0AAD4Q1H6-F1
#
_cell.length_a   1.000
_cell.length_b   1.000
_cell.length_c   1.000
_cell.angle_alpha   90.00
_cell.angle_beta   90.00
_cell.angle_gamma   90.00
#
_symmetry.space_group_name_H-M   'P 1'
#
loop_
_entity.id
_entity.type
_entity.pdbx_description
1 polymer ?
#
loop_
_entity_poly.entity_id
_entity_poly.type
_entity_poly.pdbx_seq_one_letter_code
_entity_poly.pdbx_strand_id
1 'polypeptide(L)'
;MSLAAAQNPLDPREALVFFYSHPSNNSALTNLGVYRRSLTGGENPPYRDFNIETSNLRLAPSGLVIAFYNGAPRVFGFSKADNDRSIVTQLSPTWTPIDDVSSGLVQGLWQPAIAAISDFSEDSAYVFYLASETVAKASLVRYNLSKYSPQYQRYDINANINSMLAAVKMRGSGNLRIFFQPETNSNYIHVYDIGNQTCKCPPPAVLIGIDSRISRSGTHSRH
;
A
#
# COMPACT_ATOMS: atom_id res chain seq x y z
N MET A 1 -9.68 -4.32 7.13
CA MET A 1 -10.36 -3.48 6.12
C MET A 1 -9.30 -2.53 5.58
N SER A 2 -9.22 -2.37 4.26
CA SER A 2 -8.26 -1.46 3.63
C SER A 2 -8.97 -0.28 3.03
N LEU A 3 -8.34 0.89 3.15
CA LEU A 3 -8.90 2.18 2.80
C LEU A 3 -7.79 3.00 2.15
N ALA A 4 -8.07 3.59 1.01
CA ALA A 4 -7.22 4.60 0.41
C ALA A 4 -8.08 5.80 0.00
N ALA A 5 -7.56 7.02 0.15
CA ALA A 5 -8.29 8.21 -0.23
C ALA A 5 -7.38 9.19 -0.99
N ALA A 6 -7.96 9.88 -1.97
CA ALA A 6 -7.31 10.95 -2.70
C ALA A 6 -8.32 12.08 -2.94
N GLN A 7 -7.83 13.30 -3.12
CA GLN A 7 -8.66 14.38 -3.61
C GLN A 7 -9.14 14.04 -5.03
N ASN A 8 -10.42 14.31 -5.34
CA ASN A 8 -10.96 14.06 -6.66
C ASN A 8 -10.31 15.04 -7.66
N PRO A 9 -9.61 14.55 -8.70
CA PRO A 9 -8.95 15.41 -9.67
C PRO A 9 -9.94 16.22 -10.53
N LEU A 10 -11.21 15.78 -10.60
CA LEU A 10 -12.27 16.47 -11.36
C LEU A 10 -13.01 17.52 -10.52
N ASP A 11 -13.03 17.36 -9.19
CA ASP A 11 -13.59 18.37 -8.27
C ASP A 11 -12.78 18.39 -6.96
N PRO A 12 -11.92 19.40 -6.73
CA PRO A 12 -11.07 19.44 -5.55
C PRO A 12 -11.85 19.61 -4.23
N ARG A 13 -13.16 19.87 -4.28
CA ARG A 13 -14.03 19.92 -3.09
C ARG A 13 -14.52 18.52 -2.68
N GLU A 14 -14.11 17.48 -3.38
CA GLU A 14 -14.44 16.11 -3.08
C GLU A 14 -13.20 15.24 -2.83
N ALA A 15 -13.36 14.21 -2.01
CA ALA A 15 -12.44 13.09 -1.88
C ALA A 15 -13.03 11.84 -2.55
N LEU A 16 -12.20 11.12 -3.27
CA LEU A 16 -12.43 9.75 -3.69
C LEU A 16 -11.91 8.83 -2.61
N VAL A 17 -12.77 7.98 -2.07
CA VAL A 17 -12.45 7.03 -0.99
C VAL A 17 -12.66 5.61 -1.52
N PHE A 18 -11.57 4.87 -1.61
CA PHE A 18 -11.50 3.52 -2.17
C PHE A 18 -11.40 2.49 -1.05
N PHE A 19 -12.14 1.40 -1.18
CA PHE A 19 -12.17 0.32 -0.19
C PHE A 19 -12.59 -0.99 -0.85
N TYR A 20 -12.27 -2.11 -0.19
CA TYR A 20 -12.79 -3.41 -0.60
C TYR A 20 -14.24 -3.58 -0.15
N SER A 21 -15.17 -3.77 -1.09
CA SER A 21 -16.60 -4.04 -0.85
C SER A 21 -16.91 -5.53 -1.06
N HIS A 22 -17.94 -6.03 -0.39
CA HIS A 22 -18.48 -7.37 -0.61
C HIS A 22 -19.94 -7.22 -1.03
N PRO A 23 -20.30 -7.50 -2.30
CA PRO A 23 -21.68 -7.43 -2.73
C PRO A 23 -22.48 -8.58 -2.09
N SER A 24 -23.29 -8.27 -1.08
CA SER A 24 -24.16 -9.19 -0.33
C SER A 24 -23.42 -10.27 0.50
N ASN A 25 -24.18 -11.12 1.21
CA ASN A 25 -23.71 -12.10 2.21
C ASN A 25 -22.74 -13.19 1.69
N ASN A 26 -22.26 -13.08 0.46
CA ASN A 26 -21.27 -13.98 -0.12
C ASN A 26 -19.86 -13.42 0.11
N SER A 27 -19.20 -13.90 1.16
CA SER A 27 -17.84 -13.52 1.56
C SER A 27 -16.75 -13.89 0.55
N ALA A 28 -17.08 -14.64 -0.50
CA ALA A 28 -16.14 -15.04 -1.55
C ALA A 28 -15.91 -13.97 -2.62
N LEU A 29 -16.76 -12.94 -2.67
CA LEU A 29 -16.67 -11.87 -3.67
C LEU A 29 -16.12 -10.60 -3.03
N THR A 30 -14.99 -10.11 -3.52
CA THR A 30 -14.45 -8.80 -3.17
C THR A 30 -14.42 -7.93 -4.41
N ASN A 31 -14.99 -6.73 -4.30
CA ASN A 31 -14.98 -5.67 -5.32
C ASN A 31 -14.18 -4.46 -4.80
N LEU A 32 -13.81 -3.56 -5.72
CA LEU A 32 -13.26 -2.25 -5.34
C LEU A 32 -14.38 -1.20 -5.39
N GLY A 33 -14.88 -0.84 -4.21
CA GLY A 33 -15.87 0.21 -4.03
C GLY A 33 -15.25 1.60 -3.98
N VAL A 34 -16.02 2.61 -4.40
CA VAL A 34 -15.62 4.02 -4.38
C VAL A 34 -16.73 4.88 -3.77
N TYR A 35 -16.38 5.68 -2.76
CA TYR A 35 -17.19 6.77 -2.27
C TYR A 35 -16.67 8.11 -2.78
N ARG A 36 -17.59 9.02 -3.10
CA ARG A 36 -17.30 10.45 -3.24
C ARG A 36 -17.75 11.14 -1.95
N ARG A 37 -16.87 11.92 -1.34
CA ARG A 37 -17.14 12.63 -0.09
C ARG A 37 -16.85 14.11 -0.25
N SER A 38 -17.80 14.98 0.10
CA SER A 38 -17.56 16.41 0.16
C SER A 38 -16.54 16.72 1.26
N LEU A 39 -15.54 17.52 0.92
CA LEU A 39 -14.56 18.08 1.84
C LEU A 39 -15.02 19.42 2.44
N THR A 40 -16.08 20.01 1.89
CA THR A 40 -16.61 21.33 2.29
C THR A 40 -17.97 21.24 2.98
N GLY A 41 -18.39 20.04 3.40
CA GLY A 41 -19.65 19.82 4.11
C GLY A 41 -20.92 19.86 3.24
N GLY A 42 -20.80 19.74 1.91
CA GLY A 42 -21.94 19.60 1.01
C GLY A 42 -22.54 18.19 1.00
N GLU A 43 -23.64 17.99 0.25
CA GLU A 43 -24.23 16.67 0.08
C GLU A 43 -23.24 15.69 -0.58
N ASN A 44 -23.18 14.48 -0.03
CA ASN A 44 -22.35 13.42 -0.60
C ASN A 44 -23.15 12.69 -1.68
N PRO A 45 -22.57 12.44 -2.88
CA PRO A 45 -23.19 11.56 -3.85
C PRO A 45 -23.50 10.18 -3.24
N PRO A 46 -24.59 9.52 -3.66
CA PRO A 46 -24.90 8.17 -3.20
C PRO A 46 -23.75 7.21 -3.54
N TYR A 47 -23.58 6.18 -2.70
CA TYR A 47 -22.65 5.10 -3.00
C TYR A 47 -22.95 4.51 -4.37
N ARG A 48 -21.91 4.34 -5.19
CA ARG A 48 -22.01 3.55 -6.41
C ARG A 48 -20.80 2.64 -6.46
N ASP A 49 -21.05 1.34 -6.44
CA ASP A 49 -20.02 0.36 -6.76
C ASP A 49 -19.81 0.40 -8.28
N PHE A 50 -18.71 1.02 -8.72
CA PHE A 50 -18.40 1.14 -10.14
C PHE A 50 -17.75 -0.12 -10.71
N ASN A 51 -17.41 -1.11 -9.86
CA ASN A 51 -16.82 -2.38 -10.26
C ASN A 51 -17.82 -3.51 -9.99
N ILE A 52 -18.79 -3.63 -10.91
CA ILE A 52 -19.89 -4.61 -10.88
C ILE A 52 -19.48 -6.01 -11.38
N GLU A 53 -18.25 -6.20 -11.81
CA GLU A 53 -17.73 -7.52 -12.14
C GLU A 53 -17.22 -8.19 -10.86
N THR A 54 -17.54 -9.48 -10.67
CA THR A 54 -16.89 -10.31 -9.66
C THR A 54 -15.38 -10.26 -9.91
N SER A 55 -14.69 -9.39 -9.19
CA SER A 55 -13.28 -9.16 -9.48
C SER A 55 -12.44 -10.24 -8.83
N ASN A 56 -11.39 -10.68 -9.50
CA ASN A 56 -10.39 -11.57 -8.93
C ASN A 56 -9.54 -10.82 -7.91
N LEU A 57 -10.11 -10.01 -7.01
CA LEU A 57 -9.37 -9.34 -5.95
C LEU A 57 -8.95 -10.36 -4.89
N ARG A 58 -7.78 -10.14 -4.30
CA ARG A 58 -7.37 -10.90 -3.13
C ARG A 58 -8.26 -10.53 -1.96
N LEU A 59 -8.87 -11.54 -1.33
CA LEU A 59 -9.69 -11.37 -0.12
C LEU A 59 -8.90 -10.67 1.00
N ALA A 60 -9.62 -9.97 1.87
CA ALA A 60 -9.02 -9.36 3.05
C ALA A 60 -8.40 -10.45 3.98
N PRO A 61 -7.26 -10.16 4.63
CA PRO A 61 -6.51 -8.91 4.60
C PRO A 61 -5.69 -8.74 3.30
N SER A 62 -5.83 -7.58 2.68
CA SER A 62 -5.11 -7.17 1.47
C SER A 62 -5.00 -5.65 1.50
N GLY A 63 -3.87 -5.06 1.13
CA GLY A 63 -3.65 -3.62 1.16
C GLY A 63 -4.27 -2.89 -0.04
N LEU A 64 -4.41 -1.57 0.11
CA LEU A 64 -4.78 -0.64 -0.96
C LEU A 64 -3.91 0.60 -0.84
N VAL A 65 -3.44 1.13 -1.96
CA VAL A 65 -2.71 2.40 -1.99
C VAL A 65 -3.03 3.19 -3.24
N ILE A 66 -2.86 4.51 -3.18
CA ILE A 66 -3.00 5.41 -4.32
C ILE A 66 -1.64 5.99 -4.67
N ALA A 67 -1.35 6.05 -5.96
CA ALA A 67 -0.24 6.82 -6.50
C ALA A 67 -0.69 7.65 -7.70
N PHE A 68 0.01 8.74 -7.97
CA PHE A 68 -0.18 9.58 -9.14
C PHE A 68 0.97 9.34 -10.11
N TYR A 69 0.65 8.94 -11.34
CA TYR A 69 1.59 8.84 -12.44
C TYR A 69 0.82 8.86 -13.77
N ASN A 70 1.50 9.21 -14.85
CA ASN A 70 0.89 9.36 -16.18
C ASN A 70 -0.33 10.31 -16.12
N GLY A 71 -0.17 11.43 -15.39
CA GLY A 71 -1.15 12.51 -15.30
C GLY A 71 -2.44 12.21 -14.51
N ALA A 72 -2.55 11.09 -13.78
CA ALA A 72 -3.78 10.76 -13.06
C ALA A 72 -3.54 9.92 -11.79
N PRO A 73 -4.46 9.97 -10.80
CA PRO A 73 -4.43 9.04 -9.68
C PRO A 73 -4.78 7.61 -10.15
N ARG A 74 -4.12 6.65 -9.54
CA ARG A 74 -4.27 5.21 -9.78
C ARG A 74 -4.30 4.48 -8.47
N VAL A 75 -5.17 3.49 -8.37
CA VAL A 75 -5.32 2.66 -7.17
C VAL A 75 -4.61 1.35 -7.41
N PHE A 76 -3.82 0.91 -6.44
CA PHE A 76 -3.09 -0.34 -6.48
C PHE A 76 -3.50 -1.25 -5.34
N GLY A 77 -3.50 -2.55 -5.61
CA GLY A 77 -3.74 -3.59 -4.63
C GLY A 77 -3.35 -4.94 -5.19
N PHE A 78 -3.91 -6.00 -4.59
CA PHE A 78 -3.61 -7.37 -4.98
C PHE A 78 -4.84 -8.06 -5.56
N SER A 79 -4.64 -8.71 -6.69
CA SER A 79 -5.60 -9.65 -7.28
C SER A 79 -5.19 -11.09 -6.96
N LYS A 80 -6.16 -11.99 -6.83
CA LYS A 80 -5.98 -13.43 -6.75
C LYS A 80 -5.36 -13.96 -8.04
N ALA A 81 -4.41 -14.87 -7.89
CA ALA A 81 -3.89 -15.74 -8.94
C ALA A 81 -4.07 -17.21 -8.54
N ASP A 82 -3.42 -18.12 -9.26
CA ASP A 82 -3.47 -19.55 -8.97
C ASP A 82 -2.66 -19.92 -7.71
N ASN A 83 -3.03 -21.03 -7.06
CA ASN A 83 -2.25 -21.67 -5.97
C ASN A 83 -1.83 -20.70 -4.85
N ASP A 84 -2.78 -19.96 -4.29
CA ASP A 84 -2.60 -18.95 -3.23
C ASP A 84 -1.67 -17.77 -3.58
N ARG A 85 -1.27 -17.65 -4.85
CA ARG A 85 -0.49 -16.51 -5.33
C ARG A 85 -1.39 -15.30 -5.55
N SER A 86 -0.78 -14.13 -5.54
CA SER A 86 -1.43 -12.86 -5.83
C SER A 86 -0.68 -12.13 -6.93
N ILE A 87 -1.39 -11.29 -7.68
CA ILE A 87 -0.85 -10.38 -8.69
C ILE A 87 -0.93 -8.95 -8.14
N VAL A 88 0.12 -8.16 -8.32
CA VAL A 88 0.03 -6.71 -8.06
C VAL A 88 -0.67 -6.05 -9.23
N THR A 89 -1.75 -5.31 -8.94
CA THR A 89 -2.69 -4.85 -9.97
C THR A 89 -3.02 -3.38 -9.77
N GLN A 90 -3.05 -2.61 -10.86
CA GLN A 90 -3.78 -1.35 -10.92
C GLN A 90 -5.27 -1.69 -10.92
N LEU A 91 -6.00 -1.29 -9.88
CA LEU A 91 -7.41 -1.60 -9.70
C LEU A 91 -8.35 -0.50 -10.20
N SER A 92 -7.82 0.71 -10.41
CA SER A 92 -8.57 1.85 -10.91
C SER A 92 -7.64 2.78 -11.70
N PRO A 93 -8.10 3.36 -12.84
CA PRO A 93 -9.45 3.27 -13.40
C PRO A 93 -9.74 1.95 -14.13
N THR A 94 -8.73 1.24 -14.58
CA THR A 94 -8.86 -0.08 -15.21
C THR A 94 -8.24 -1.14 -14.31
N TRP A 95 -8.81 -2.34 -14.32
CA TRP A 95 -8.19 -3.52 -13.73
C TRP A 95 -7.10 -4.02 -14.68
N THR A 96 -5.84 -3.84 -14.30
CA THR A 96 -4.69 -4.19 -15.15
C THR A 96 -3.50 -4.59 -14.27
N PRO A 97 -2.90 -5.78 -14.44
CA PRO A 97 -1.63 -6.11 -13.80
C PRO A 97 -0.59 -5.01 -14.03
N ILE A 98 0.27 -4.76 -13.03
CA ILE A 98 1.27 -3.68 -13.16
C ILE A 98 2.37 -3.99 -14.20
N ASP A 99 2.51 -5.27 -14.56
CA ASP A 99 3.39 -5.79 -15.61
C ASP A 99 2.83 -7.14 -16.12
N ASP A 100 3.58 -7.82 -16.98
CA ASP A 100 3.33 -9.21 -17.37
C ASP A 100 3.17 -10.13 -16.15
N VAL A 101 2.03 -10.82 -16.08
CA VAL A 101 1.69 -11.80 -15.04
C VAL A 101 2.64 -12.99 -14.99
N SER A 102 3.33 -13.29 -16.11
CA SER A 102 4.35 -14.34 -16.17
C SER A 102 5.60 -13.99 -15.33
N SER A 103 5.79 -12.70 -15.00
CA SER A 103 6.88 -12.24 -14.14
C SER A 103 6.67 -12.72 -12.70
N GLY A 104 7.65 -13.45 -12.17
CA GLY A 104 7.67 -13.91 -10.77
C GLY A 104 7.73 -12.79 -9.73
N LEU A 105 7.74 -11.53 -10.17
CA LEU A 105 7.75 -10.35 -9.32
C LEU A 105 6.44 -9.59 -9.34
N VAL A 106 5.58 -9.84 -10.33
CA VAL A 106 4.20 -9.37 -10.33
C VAL A 106 3.27 -10.41 -9.74
N GLN A 107 3.50 -11.70 -10.01
CA GLN A 107 2.78 -12.81 -9.39
C GLN A 107 3.62 -13.56 -8.34
N GLY A 108 3.12 -13.65 -7.11
CA GLY A 108 3.86 -14.32 -6.02
C GLY A 108 3.11 -14.40 -4.71
N LEU A 109 3.81 -14.86 -3.67
CA LEU A 109 3.30 -14.94 -2.31
C LEU A 109 3.50 -13.59 -1.61
N TRP A 110 2.60 -12.66 -1.94
CA TRP A 110 2.65 -11.31 -1.42
C TRP A 110 2.06 -11.23 -0.02
N GLN A 111 2.61 -10.37 0.82
CA GLN A 111 1.98 -10.01 2.08
C GLN A 111 0.93 -8.92 1.85
N PRO A 112 -0.04 -8.75 2.77
CA PRO A 112 -1.09 -7.75 2.61
C PRO A 112 -0.55 -6.31 2.49
N ALA A 113 0.66 -6.03 2.96
CA ALA A 113 1.21 -4.68 2.97
C ALA A 113 1.60 -4.19 1.57
N ILE A 114 1.11 -3.00 1.23
CA ILE A 114 1.47 -2.26 0.01
C ILE A 114 1.61 -0.78 0.35
N ALA A 115 2.59 -0.10 -0.24
CA ALA A 115 2.80 1.33 -0.11
C ALA A 115 3.16 1.92 -1.47
N ALA A 116 3.01 3.24 -1.62
CA ALA A 116 3.40 3.91 -2.86
C ALA A 116 3.90 5.32 -2.62
N ILE A 117 4.71 5.80 -3.57
CA ILE A 117 5.21 7.17 -3.65
C ILE A 117 4.83 7.70 -5.03
N SER A 118 4.29 8.91 -5.08
CA SER A 118 4.09 9.65 -6.33
C SER A 118 5.26 10.61 -6.54
N ASP A 119 5.83 10.62 -7.73
CA ASP A 119 6.96 11.46 -8.11
C ASP A 119 6.55 12.42 -9.22
N PHE A 120 5.95 13.54 -8.81
CA PHE A 120 5.40 14.53 -9.73
C PHE A 120 6.46 15.19 -10.62
N SER A 121 7.74 15.20 -10.22
CA SER A 121 8.81 15.75 -11.06
C SER A 121 9.10 14.90 -12.29
N GLU A 122 8.89 13.59 -12.20
CA GLU A 122 9.19 12.62 -13.27
C GLU A 122 7.93 12.02 -13.89
N ASP A 123 6.73 12.44 -13.44
CA ASP A 123 5.44 11.83 -13.77
C ASP A 123 5.46 10.30 -13.58
N SER A 124 6.15 9.85 -12.53
CA SER A 124 6.37 8.45 -12.20
C SER A 124 5.81 8.11 -10.82
N ALA A 125 5.67 6.83 -10.53
CA ALA A 125 5.28 6.36 -9.20
C ALA A 125 6.07 5.11 -8.81
N TYR A 126 6.31 4.94 -7.52
CA TYR A 126 6.90 3.73 -6.97
C TYR A 126 5.83 2.98 -6.20
N VAL A 127 5.66 1.69 -6.46
CA VAL A 127 4.81 0.78 -5.68
C VAL A 127 5.70 -0.22 -4.96
N PHE A 128 5.44 -0.39 -3.67
CA PHE A 128 6.21 -1.23 -2.76
C PHE A 128 5.32 -2.30 -2.16
N TYR A 129 5.79 -3.53 -2.12
CA TYR A 129 5.09 -4.65 -1.48
C TYR A 129 6.09 -5.64 -0.89
N LEU A 130 5.61 -6.43 0.06
CA LEU A 130 6.41 -7.45 0.72
C LEU A 130 6.22 -8.80 0.06
N ALA A 131 7.33 -9.45 -0.29
CA ALA A 131 7.41 -10.77 -0.88
C ALA A 131 7.91 -11.78 0.13
N SER A 132 7.17 -12.87 0.33
CA SER A 132 7.57 -13.93 1.25
C SER A 132 7.91 -15.19 0.48
N GLU A 133 9.13 -15.67 0.64
CA GLU A 133 9.55 -17.01 0.16
C GLU A 133 9.50 -18.05 1.28
N THR A 134 9.41 -17.59 2.53
CA THR A 134 9.34 -18.44 3.72
C THR A 134 8.24 -17.93 4.65
N VAL A 135 8.00 -18.63 5.76
CA VAL A 135 6.96 -18.26 6.74
C VAL A 135 7.41 -17.20 7.75
N ALA A 136 8.72 -16.86 7.81
CA ALA A 136 9.27 -16.02 8.87
C ALA A 136 9.63 -14.60 8.41
N LYS A 137 10.09 -14.44 7.15
CA LYS A 137 10.66 -13.19 6.66
C LYS A 137 10.14 -12.79 5.28
N ALA A 138 10.04 -11.49 5.06
CA ALA A 138 9.70 -10.90 3.78
C ALA A 138 10.81 -10.00 3.23
N SER A 139 11.04 -10.08 1.92
CA SER A 139 11.83 -9.13 1.15
C SER A 139 10.95 -7.98 0.67
N LEU A 140 11.54 -6.82 0.43
CA LEU A 140 10.86 -5.69 -0.21
C LEU A 140 10.97 -5.81 -1.73
N VAL A 141 9.88 -5.63 -2.44
CA VAL A 141 9.88 -5.40 -3.89
C VAL A 141 9.48 -3.95 -4.13
N ARG A 142 10.28 -3.24 -4.93
CA ARG A 142 9.96 -1.93 -5.49
C ARG A 142 9.66 -2.10 -6.96
N TYR A 143 8.58 -1.49 -7.42
CA TYR A 143 8.24 -1.35 -8.81
C TYR A 143 8.14 0.14 -9.17
N ASN A 144 8.93 0.60 -10.13
CA ASN A 144 8.88 1.93 -10.71
C ASN A 144 7.93 1.91 -11.91
N LEU A 145 6.83 2.64 -11.79
CA LEU A 145 5.85 2.91 -12.83
C LEU A 145 6.27 4.16 -13.58
N SER A 146 6.81 3.97 -14.78
CA SER A 146 7.11 5.05 -15.71
C SER A 146 6.54 4.71 -17.09
N LYS A 147 6.25 5.74 -17.88
CA LYS A 147 5.69 5.58 -19.23
C LYS A 147 6.61 4.81 -20.19
N TYR A 148 7.92 4.84 -19.95
CA TYR A 148 8.93 4.41 -20.94
C TYR A 148 9.79 3.24 -20.48
N SER A 149 9.96 3.03 -19.18
CA SER A 149 10.82 1.97 -18.65
C SER A 149 10.32 1.59 -17.26
N PRO A 150 9.29 0.74 -17.17
CA PRO A 150 8.95 0.14 -15.90
C PRO A 150 10.14 -0.69 -15.42
N GLN A 151 10.51 -0.52 -14.15
CA GLN A 151 11.66 -1.21 -13.58
C GLN A 151 11.30 -1.74 -12.21
N TYR A 152 11.75 -2.93 -11.88
CA TYR A 152 11.61 -3.47 -10.54
C TYR A 152 12.96 -3.69 -9.88
N GLN A 153 12.96 -3.76 -8.56
CA GLN A 153 14.10 -4.24 -7.79
C GLN A 153 13.62 -4.89 -6.50
N ARG A 154 14.29 -5.97 -6.10
CA ARG A 154 14.06 -6.66 -4.83
C ARG A 154 15.18 -6.36 -3.85
N TYR A 155 14.84 -6.18 -2.58
CA TYR A 155 15.77 -5.89 -1.50
C TYR A 155 15.51 -6.83 -0.31
N ASP A 156 16.57 -7.44 0.19
CA ASP A 156 16.49 -8.28 1.38
C ASP A 156 16.58 -7.41 2.63
N ILE A 157 15.41 -6.98 3.10
CA ILE A 157 15.28 -6.13 4.29
C ILE A 157 14.92 -6.92 5.57
N ASN A 158 14.68 -8.24 5.44
CA ASN A 158 14.25 -9.12 6.53
C ASN A 158 13.07 -8.53 7.34
N ALA A 159 12.03 -8.09 6.64
CA ALA A 159 10.82 -7.60 7.29
C ALA A 159 10.05 -8.74 7.95
N ASN A 160 9.35 -8.45 9.04
CA ASN A 160 8.36 -9.35 9.60
C ASN A 160 7.26 -9.60 8.54
N ILE A 161 6.82 -10.84 8.39
CA ILE A 161 5.79 -11.22 7.41
C ILE A 161 4.46 -10.47 7.60
N ASN A 162 4.14 -10.07 8.83
CA ASN A 162 2.94 -9.31 9.17
C ASN A 162 3.18 -7.79 9.22
N SER A 163 4.38 -7.33 8.84
CA SER A 163 4.71 -5.91 8.83
C SER A 163 3.79 -5.15 7.89
N MET A 164 3.34 -3.97 8.34
CA MET A 164 2.81 -2.94 7.43
C MET A 164 3.96 -2.23 6.71
N LEU A 165 3.64 -1.51 5.63
CA LEU A 165 4.60 -0.70 4.90
C LEU A 165 4.15 0.77 4.90
N ALA A 166 5.12 1.66 5.05
CA ALA A 166 4.97 3.06 4.65
C ALA A 166 6.19 3.48 3.82
N ALA A 167 6.01 4.42 2.91
CA ALA A 167 7.06 4.87 2.01
C ALA A 167 6.96 6.39 1.80
N VAL A 168 8.11 7.08 1.78
CA VAL A 168 8.18 8.53 1.52
C VAL A 168 9.38 8.84 0.62
N LYS A 169 9.25 9.86 -0.25
CA LYS A 169 10.39 10.46 -0.96
C LYS A 169 10.85 11.70 -0.20
N MET A 170 12.12 11.75 0.15
CA MET A 170 12.71 12.87 0.87
C MET A 170 12.85 14.08 -0.07
N ARG A 171 12.22 15.22 0.26
CA ARG A 171 12.21 16.42 -0.60
C ARG A 171 13.61 16.93 -0.97
N GLY A 172 14.58 16.84 -0.05
CA GLY A 172 15.93 17.37 -0.26
C GLY A 172 16.84 16.44 -1.07
N SER A 173 16.95 15.17 -0.65
CA SER A 173 17.87 14.21 -1.27
C SER A 173 17.26 13.42 -2.43
N GLY A 174 15.92 13.42 -2.57
CA GLY A 174 15.23 12.53 -3.50
C GLY A 174 15.21 11.06 -3.08
N ASN A 175 15.93 10.68 -2.02
CA ASN A 175 16.00 9.31 -1.53
C ASN A 175 14.62 8.80 -1.11
N LEU A 176 14.36 7.53 -1.39
CA LEU A 176 13.13 6.87 -0.95
C LEU A 176 13.39 6.20 0.40
N ARG A 177 12.51 6.42 1.37
CA ARG A 177 12.57 5.81 2.70
C ARG A 177 11.38 4.90 2.91
N ILE A 178 11.68 3.67 3.32
CA ILE A 178 10.69 2.63 3.56
C ILE A 178 10.68 2.31 5.06
N PHE A 179 9.49 2.28 5.64
CA PHE A 179 9.26 2.00 7.05
C PHE A 179 8.55 0.66 7.19
N PHE A 180 9.06 -0.20 8.07
CA PHE A 180 8.56 -1.55 8.28
C PHE A 180 8.96 -2.06 9.67
N GLN A 181 8.31 -3.12 10.15
CA GLN A 181 8.69 -3.86 11.35
C GLN A 181 9.66 -4.97 10.95
N PRO A 182 10.88 -5.04 11.53
CA PRO A 182 11.84 -6.09 11.21
C PRO A 182 11.40 -7.43 11.81
N GLU A 183 11.88 -8.53 11.22
CA GLU A 183 11.62 -9.89 11.72
C GLU A 183 12.14 -10.09 13.15
N THR A 184 13.32 -9.53 13.46
CA THR A 184 14.00 -9.71 14.75
C THR A 184 13.28 -9.06 15.93
N ASN A 185 12.50 -8.00 15.69
CA ASN A 185 11.73 -7.33 16.74
C ASN A 185 10.58 -6.49 16.16
N SER A 186 9.37 -7.04 16.17
CA SER A 186 8.18 -6.38 15.63
C SER A 186 7.68 -5.18 16.45
N ASN A 187 8.25 -4.90 17.63
CA ASN A 187 7.86 -3.73 18.45
C ASN A 187 8.46 -2.41 17.95
N TYR A 188 9.32 -2.47 16.93
CA TYR A 188 10.01 -1.30 16.40
C TYR A 188 9.74 -1.08 14.91
N ILE A 189 9.82 0.17 14.50
CA ILE A 189 9.78 0.56 13.09
C ILE A 189 11.22 0.83 12.64
N HIS A 190 11.67 0.07 11.63
CA HIS A 190 12.93 0.28 10.93
C HIS A 190 12.75 1.16 9.70
N VAL A 191 13.82 1.87 9.33
CA VAL A 191 13.90 2.68 8.11
C VAL A 191 14.92 2.07 7.17
N TYR A 192 14.54 1.88 5.91
CA TYR A 192 15.41 1.45 4.83
C TYR A 192 15.50 2.54 3.76
N ASP A 193 16.71 3.04 3.50
CA ASP A 193 16.99 4.07 2.48
C ASP A 193 17.30 3.40 1.13
N ILE A 194 16.47 3.66 0.12
CA ILE A 194 16.71 3.27 -1.28
C ILE A 194 17.30 4.48 -1.99
N GLY A 195 18.63 4.47 -2.20
CA GLY A 195 19.38 5.55 -2.85
C GLY A 195 20.89 5.52 -2.54
N ASN A 196 21.28 4.94 -1.41
CA ASN A 196 22.69 4.79 -1.02
C ASN A 196 23.08 3.31 -0.91
N GLN A 197 23.61 2.71 -1.98
CA GLN A 197 24.32 1.43 -1.90
C GLN A 197 25.74 1.58 -1.31
N THR A 198 25.92 2.44 -0.30
CA THR A 198 27.22 2.66 0.38
C THR A 198 27.16 2.48 1.90
N CYS A 199 26.12 1.88 2.47
CA CYS A 199 26.16 1.49 3.87
C CYS A 199 26.45 -0.01 4.03
N LYS A 200 27.75 -0.36 4.12
CA LYS A 200 28.21 -1.56 4.84
C LYS A 200 28.23 -1.26 6.35
N CYS A 201 27.11 -0.85 6.92
CA CYS A 201 26.88 -0.87 8.36
C CYS A 201 25.39 -1.11 8.60
N PRO A 202 25.00 -1.85 9.65
CA PRO A 202 23.62 -1.85 10.08
C PRO A 202 23.26 -0.39 10.40
N PRO A 203 22.19 0.19 9.82
CA PRO A 203 21.78 1.52 10.24
C PRO A 203 21.56 1.44 11.76
N PRO A 204 21.97 2.46 12.55
CA PRO A 204 21.47 2.55 13.91
C PRO A 204 19.95 2.59 13.77
N ALA A 205 19.29 1.53 14.23
CA ALA A 205 17.85 1.52 14.30
C ALA A 205 17.49 2.75 15.13
N VAL A 206 16.92 3.77 14.50
CA VAL A 206 16.15 4.76 15.24
C VAL A 206 14.91 3.98 15.65
N LEU A 207 15.02 3.33 16.80
CA LEU A 207 13.96 2.57 17.44
C LEU A 207 12.91 3.60 17.86
N ILE A 208 11.96 3.89 16.97
CA ILE A 208 10.76 4.59 17.38
C ILE A 208 9.92 3.56 18.14
N GLY A 209 10.06 3.55 19.46
CA GLY A 209 9.26 2.72 20.34
C GLY A 209 7.79 3.14 20.24
N ILE A 210 6.91 2.19 19.98
CA ILE A 210 5.47 2.40 20.13
C ILE A 210 5.18 2.31 21.63
N ASP A 211 5.26 3.41 22.36
CA ASP A 211 4.95 3.43 23.78
C ASP A 211 3.44 3.21 23.97
N SER A 212 3.07 2.02 24.46
CA SER A 212 1.68 1.61 24.68
C SER A 212 1.10 2.13 26.00
N ARG A 213 1.76 3.07 26.68
CA ARG A 213 1.25 3.65 27.94
C ARG A 213 0.24 4.77 27.70
N ILE A 214 -0.96 4.40 27.25
CA ILE A 214 -2.18 5.07 27.73
C ILE A 214 -2.68 4.26 28.92
N SER A 215 -1.99 4.41 30.05
CA SER A 215 -2.54 4.03 31.35
C SER A 215 -3.64 5.03 31.69
N ARG A 216 -4.90 4.58 31.62
CA ARG A 216 -6.00 5.25 32.31
C ARG A 216 -5.71 5.19 33.81
N SER A 217 -5.10 6.23 34.38
CA SER A 217 -5.20 6.47 35.82
C SER A 217 -6.46 7.31 36.07
N GLY A 218 -7.50 6.66 36.57
CA GLY A 218 -8.64 7.37 37.13
C GLY A 218 -8.28 8.00 38.47
N THR A 219 -8.96 9.10 38.80
CA THR A 219 -9.26 9.47 40.18
C THR A 219 -10.70 9.98 40.22
N HIS A 220 -11.59 9.13 40.73
CA HIS A 220 -12.80 9.59 41.40
C HIS A 220 -12.36 10.45 42.59
N SER A 221 -12.88 11.67 42.69
CA SER A 221 -12.99 12.38 43.96
C SER A 221 -14.43 12.80 44.15
N ARG A 222 -15.02 12.28 45.23
CA ARG A 222 -16.30 12.72 45.79
C ARG A 222 -16.06 14.04 46.49
N HIS A 223 -16.90 15.03 46.23
CA HIS A 223 -17.47 15.93 47.23
C HIS A 223 -18.81 16.44 46.73
#